data_AF-A0A927SJW1-F1
#
_entry.id   AF-A0A927SJW1-F1
#
_cell.length_a   1.000
_cell.length_b   1.000
_cell.length_c   1.000
_cell.angle_alpha   90.00
_cell.angle_beta   90.00
_cell.angle_gamma   90.00
#
_symmetry.space_group_name_H-M   'P 1'
#
loop_
_entity.id
_entity.type
_entity.pdbx_description
1 polymer ?
#
loop_
_entity_poly.entity_id
_entity_poly.type
_entity_poly.pdbx_seq_one_letter_code
_entity_poly.pdbx_strand_id
1 'polypeptide(L)'
;MTLYEQAKAKYEALGIDVEAAMDKLAKAPVSLHCWQGDDVRGFDGDPNAPLTGGIQTTGNYPGRARTPDELMADLDMAMSMCPGTPKMNLHACYAIFDEENGGWVDRDALEPKHFQKWVDFCKERGLGCDFNPTFFSHPRADPLTLSSPNEETRKFWIEHGKA
;
A
#
# COMPACT_ATOMS: atom_id res chain seq x y z
N MET A 1 -11.15 32.37 25.82
CA MET A 1 -10.44 32.22 24.54
C MET A 1 -9.54 30.99 24.62
N THR A 2 -9.74 29.99 23.76
CA THR A 2 -8.97 28.73 23.73
C THR A 2 -7.55 28.96 23.20
N LEU A 3 -6.65 27.99 23.37
CA LEU A 3 -5.31 28.03 22.77
C LEU A 3 -5.38 28.09 21.23
N TYR A 4 -6.36 27.40 20.63
CA TYR A 4 -6.62 27.47 19.19
C TYR A 4 -6.98 28.88 18.74
N GLU A 5 -7.93 29.54 19.42
CA GLU A 5 -8.34 30.91 19.08
C GLU A 5 -7.18 31.92 19.22
N GLN A 6 -6.32 31.74 20.22
CA GLN A 6 -5.11 32.57 20.37
C GLN A 6 -4.12 32.35 19.23
N ALA A 7 -3.92 31.10 18.78
CA ALA A 7 -3.05 30.80 17.65
C ALA A 7 -3.63 31.35 16.34
N LYS A 8 -4.93 31.16 16.11
CA LYS A 8 -5.67 31.68 14.96
C LYS A 8 -5.49 33.19 14.81
N ALA A 9 -5.71 33.95 15.88
CA ALA A 9 -5.54 35.40 15.87
C ALA A 9 -4.11 35.86 15.50
N LYS A 10 -3.07 35.10 15.91
CA LYS A 10 -1.68 35.40 15.54
C LYS A 10 -1.41 35.21 14.05
N TYR A 11 -1.99 34.19 13.43
CA TYR A 11 -1.86 33.94 11.99
C TYR A 11 -2.70 34.93 11.17
N GLU A 12 -3.91 35.25 11.62
CA GLU A 12 -4.77 36.25 10.97
C GLU A 12 -4.15 37.65 10.97
N ALA A 13 -3.42 38.01 12.03
CA ALA A 13 -2.64 39.26 12.08
C ALA A 13 -1.54 39.34 11.01
N LEU A 14 -1.14 38.20 10.42
CA LEU A 14 -0.20 38.12 9.29
C LEU A 14 -0.91 38.01 7.93
N GLY A 15 -2.25 38.10 7.90
CA GLY A 15 -3.06 37.94 6.70
C GLY A 15 -3.28 36.49 6.27
N ILE A 16 -3.09 35.52 7.18
CA ILE A 16 -3.30 34.09 6.90
C ILE A 16 -4.69 33.67 7.38
N ASP A 17 -5.51 33.19 6.45
CA ASP A 17 -6.80 32.56 6.76
C ASP A 17 -6.59 31.12 7.24
N VAL A 18 -6.69 30.93 8.56
CA VAL A 18 -6.48 29.61 9.20
C VAL A 18 -7.59 28.63 8.86
N GLU A 19 -8.84 29.09 8.76
CA GLU A 19 -9.97 28.20 8.46
C GLU A 19 -9.85 27.68 7.03
N ALA A 20 -9.52 28.56 6.07
CA ALA A 20 -9.27 28.15 4.70
C ALA A 20 -8.07 27.18 4.58
N ALA A 21 -7.03 27.37 5.40
CA ALA A 21 -5.89 26.46 5.44
C ALA A 21 -6.27 25.07 6.00
N MET A 22 -7.05 25.02 7.08
CA MET A 22 -7.53 23.78 7.68
C MET A 22 -8.48 23.03 6.74
N ASP A 23 -9.38 23.73 6.06
CA ASP A 23 -10.26 23.16 5.04
C ASP A 23 -9.49 22.56 3.87
N LYS A 24 -8.40 23.22 3.45
CA LYS A 24 -7.53 22.71 2.39
C LYS A 24 -6.76 21.47 2.86
N LEU A 25 -6.25 21.48 4.09
CA LEU A 25 -5.53 20.35 4.68
C LEU A 25 -6.43 19.11 4.80
N ALA A 26 -7.67 19.28 5.29
CA ALA A 26 -8.63 18.19 5.47
C ALA A 26 -8.93 17.43 4.16
N LYS A 27 -8.84 18.12 3.01
CA LYS A 27 -9.13 17.57 1.67
C LYS A 27 -7.90 17.06 0.93
N ALA A 28 -6.69 17.28 1.45
CA ALA A 28 -5.46 16.83 0.81
C ALA A 28 -5.29 15.31 1.05
N PRO A 29 -5.31 14.47 -0.01
CA PRO A 29 -5.22 13.04 0.20
C PRO A 29 -3.80 12.60 0.52
N VAL A 30 -3.67 11.66 1.47
CA VAL A 30 -2.40 11.01 1.81
C VAL A 30 -2.53 9.51 1.54
N SER A 31 -1.70 8.97 0.65
CA SER A 31 -1.71 7.56 0.29
C SER A 31 -0.85 6.74 1.26
N LEU A 32 -1.51 5.96 2.10
CA LEU A 32 -0.91 5.09 3.10
C LEU A 32 -0.46 3.80 2.43
N HIS A 33 0.80 3.46 2.60
CA HIS A 33 1.40 2.27 2.02
C HIS A 33 1.04 1.02 2.82
N CYS A 34 0.46 0.01 2.16
CA CYS A 34 0.01 -1.22 2.82
C CYS A 34 1.15 -1.99 3.49
N TRP A 35 2.36 -1.92 2.90
CA TRP A 35 3.47 -2.80 3.26
C TRP A 35 4.13 -2.53 4.61
N GLN A 36 3.75 -1.42 5.26
CA GLN A 36 4.20 -1.17 6.62
C GLN A 36 3.53 -2.10 7.63
N GLY A 37 2.33 -2.62 7.34
CA GLY A 37 1.60 -3.47 8.28
C GLY A 37 2.19 -4.88 8.45
N ASP A 38 2.98 -5.35 7.48
CA ASP A 38 3.44 -6.74 7.43
C ASP A 38 4.95 -6.89 7.15
N ASP A 39 5.73 -5.83 7.24
CA ASP A 39 7.15 -5.80 6.90
C ASP A 39 7.48 -6.12 5.42
N VAL A 40 6.63 -5.68 4.47
CA VAL A 40 6.82 -5.88 3.01
C VAL A 40 6.86 -7.36 2.62
N ARG A 41 6.01 -8.19 3.23
CA ARG A 41 5.98 -9.65 2.96
C ARG A 41 5.06 -9.97 1.80
N GLY A 42 3.89 -9.33 1.76
CA GLY A 42 2.83 -9.69 0.83
C GLY A 42 2.22 -11.06 1.15
N PHE A 43 1.35 -11.52 0.25
CA PHE A 43 0.57 -12.74 0.37
C PHE A 43 0.74 -13.70 -0.82
N ASP A 44 1.63 -13.36 -1.77
CA ASP A 44 1.85 -14.11 -3.02
C ASP A 44 3.02 -15.11 -2.97
N GLY A 45 3.79 -15.16 -1.88
CA GLY A 45 4.97 -16.01 -1.74
C GLY A 45 5.08 -16.72 -0.39
N ASP A 46 6.24 -17.33 -0.13
CA ASP A 46 6.54 -17.94 1.18
C ASP A 46 6.70 -16.84 2.25
N PRO A 47 5.85 -16.81 3.30
CA PRO A 47 5.91 -15.77 4.33
C PRO A 47 7.21 -15.77 5.14
N ASN A 48 8.01 -16.85 5.06
CA ASN A 48 9.31 -16.97 5.72
C ASN A 48 10.49 -16.59 4.82
N ALA A 49 10.28 -16.41 3.51
CA ALA A 49 11.34 -16.04 2.59
C ALA A 49 11.89 -14.63 2.93
N PRO A 50 13.21 -14.41 2.79
CA PRO A 50 13.79 -13.10 3.05
C PRO A 50 13.30 -12.06 2.02
N LEU A 51 13.14 -10.82 2.48
CA LEU A 51 12.94 -9.68 1.60
C LEU A 51 14.20 -9.45 0.76
N THR A 52 14.06 -9.34 -0.57
CA THR A 52 15.17 -9.12 -1.51
C THR A 52 14.96 -7.84 -2.32
N GLY A 53 15.83 -7.57 -3.31
CA GLY A 53 15.75 -6.36 -4.14
C GLY A 53 16.46 -5.14 -3.55
N GLY A 54 17.30 -5.33 -2.52
CA GLY A 54 18.11 -4.26 -1.92
C GLY A 54 17.39 -3.44 -0.85
N ILE A 55 16.16 -3.84 -0.47
CA ILE A 55 15.39 -3.24 0.61
C ILE A 55 15.34 -4.18 1.82
N GLN A 56 15.20 -3.60 3.01
CA GLN A 56 15.18 -4.34 4.27
C GLN A 56 14.18 -3.69 5.24
N THR A 57 13.46 -4.54 5.97
CA THR A 57 12.74 -4.17 7.18
C THR A 57 13.56 -4.63 8.38
N THR A 58 13.73 -3.75 9.36
CA THR A 58 14.63 -4.00 10.50
C THR A 58 13.88 -3.93 11.81
N GLY A 59 14.29 -4.78 12.76
CA GLY A 59 13.61 -4.94 14.05
C GLY A 59 12.73 -6.20 14.08
N ASN A 60 12.34 -6.61 15.29
CA ASN A 60 11.51 -7.80 15.53
C ASN A 60 10.31 -7.44 16.42
N TYR A 61 9.68 -6.29 16.16
CA TYR A 61 8.50 -5.89 16.91
C TYR A 61 7.36 -6.88 16.61
N PRO A 62 6.67 -7.43 17.64
CA PRO A 62 5.65 -8.44 17.41
C PRO A 62 4.38 -7.83 16.81
N GLY A 63 3.53 -8.68 16.23
CA GLY A 63 2.17 -8.30 15.85
C GLY A 63 1.98 -7.77 14.43
N ARG A 64 2.98 -7.94 13.54
CA ARG A 64 2.77 -7.67 12.11
C ARG A 64 1.62 -8.50 11.55
N ALA A 65 0.88 -7.94 10.61
CA ALA A 65 -0.17 -8.66 9.88
C ALA A 65 0.42 -9.84 9.09
N ARG A 66 -0.32 -10.95 9.06
CA ARG A 66 0.05 -12.20 8.35
C ARG A 66 -1.00 -12.62 7.34
N THR A 67 -2.17 -11.99 7.38
CA THR A 67 -3.28 -12.25 6.48
C THR A 67 -3.84 -10.93 5.94
N PRO A 68 -4.58 -10.97 4.83
CA PRO A 68 -5.26 -9.78 4.32
C PRO A 68 -6.20 -9.16 5.36
N ASP A 69 -6.94 -9.98 6.10
CA ASP A 69 -7.90 -9.52 7.12
C ASP A 69 -7.19 -8.82 8.29
N GLU A 70 -6.07 -9.36 8.76
CA GLU A 70 -5.24 -8.71 9.79
C GLU A 70 -4.74 -7.34 9.28
N LEU A 71 -4.24 -7.29 8.04
CA LEU A 71 -3.73 -6.05 7.46
C LEU A 71 -4.82 -5.00 7.25
N MET A 72 -6.02 -5.41 6.79
CA MET A 72 -7.17 -4.53 6.65
C MET A 72 -7.61 -3.95 8.01
N ALA A 73 -7.60 -4.77 9.07
CA ALA A 73 -7.91 -4.31 10.42
C ALA A 73 -6.86 -3.33 10.97
N ASP A 74 -5.58 -3.58 10.73
CA ASP A 74 -4.49 -2.67 11.12
C ASP A 74 -4.59 -1.33 10.38
N LEU A 75 -4.92 -1.36 9.09
CA LEU A 75 -5.17 -0.16 8.28
C LEU A 75 -6.36 0.64 8.83
N ASP A 76 -7.46 -0.03 9.20
CA ASP A 76 -8.61 0.64 9.82
C ASP A 76 -8.26 1.36 11.11
N MET A 77 -7.49 0.68 11.97
CA MET A 77 -7.04 1.28 13.22
C MET A 77 -6.17 2.52 12.95
N ALA A 78 -5.21 2.42 12.03
CA ALA A 78 -4.36 3.54 11.67
C ALA A 78 -5.17 4.71 11.09
N MET A 79 -6.10 4.45 10.16
CA MET A 79 -6.96 5.46 9.56
C MET A 79 -7.87 6.14 10.60
N SER A 80 -8.37 5.40 11.60
CA SER A 80 -9.19 5.97 12.67
C SER A 80 -8.45 7.01 13.53
N MET A 81 -7.12 6.95 13.57
CA MET A 81 -6.25 7.86 14.31
C MET A 81 -5.71 9.01 13.46
N CYS A 82 -5.86 8.95 12.14
CA CYS A 82 -5.32 9.94 11.22
C CYS A 82 -6.43 10.84 10.64
N PRO A 83 -6.46 12.15 10.99
CA PRO A 83 -7.42 13.06 10.39
C PRO A 83 -7.09 13.33 8.92
N GLY A 84 -8.12 13.60 8.12
CA GLY A 84 -7.99 13.98 6.71
C GLY A 84 -8.58 12.93 5.78
N THR A 85 -8.06 12.89 4.55
CA THR A 85 -8.57 12.02 3.48
C THR A 85 -7.54 10.93 3.17
N PRO A 86 -7.61 9.75 3.81
CA PRO A 86 -6.70 8.66 3.49
C PRO A 86 -6.95 8.10 2.09
N LYS A 87 -5.88 7.65 1.44
CA LYS A 87 -5.89 6.73 0.30
C LYS A 87 -5.08 5.49 0.68
N MET A 88 -5.28 4.40 -0.02
CA MET A 88 -4.47 3.20 0.10
C MET A 88 -3.49 3.12 -1.07
N ASN A 89 -2.25 2.73 -0.81
CA ASN A 89 -1.29 2.36 -1.85
C ASN A 89 -0.92 0.89 -1.70
N LEU A 90 -1.19 0.11 -2.74
CA LEU A 90 -1.12 -1.35 -2.73
C LEU A 90 0.01 -1.85 -3.64
N HIS A 91 0.72 -2.89 -3.20
CA HIS A 91 1.67 -3.61 -4.05
C HIS A 91 1.04 -4.89 -4.63
N ALA A 92 1.45 -5.31 -5.82
CA ALA A 92 0.91 -6.50 -6.47
C ALA A 92 1.11 -7.80 -5.67
N CYS A 93 2.18 -7.88 -4.86
CA CYS A 93 2.40 -9.01 -3.96
C CYS A 93 1.36 -9.15 -2.84
N TYR A 94 0.44 -8.19 -2.68
CA TYR A 94 -0.71 -8.29 -1.77
C TYR A 94 -1.97 -8.87 -2.44
N ALA A 95 -1.83 -9.47 -3.62
CA ALA A 95 -2.89 -10.26 -4.24
C ALA A 95 -3.44 -11.31 -3.27
N ILE A 96 -4.76 -11.47 -3.27
CA ILE A 96 -5.46 -12.43 -2.42
C ILE A 96 -5.93 -13.55 -3.32
N PHE A 97 -5.53 -14.78 -3.00
CA PHE A 97 -5.87 -15.97 -3.78
C PHE A 97 -6.84 -16.86 -3.00
N ASP A 98 -7.93 -17.24 -3.65
CA ASP A 98 -8.93 -18.17 -3.11
C ASP A 98 -9.56 -19.01 -4.23
N GLU A 99 -10.37 -19.99 -3.88
CA GLU A 99 -11.01 -20.87 -4.87
C GLU A 99 -11.96 -20.10 -5.81
N GLU A 100 -12.59 -19.03 -5.32
CA GLU A 100 -13.57 -18.24 -6.09
C GLU A 100 -12.90 -17.42 -7.20
N ASN A 101 -11.66 -16.98 -6.98
CA ASN A 101 -10.89 -16.24 -7.96
C ASN A 101 -9.91 -17.10 -8.80
N GLY A 102 -9.95 -18.43 -8.65
CA GLY A 102 -9.18 -19.37 -9.45
C GLY A 102 -7.84 -19.78 -8.85
N GLY A 103 -7.59 -19.42 -7.59
CA GLY A 103 -6.40 -19.82 -6.84
C GLY A 103 -5.15 -19.04 -7.20
N TRP A 104 -4.00 -19.53 -6.73
CA TRP A 104 -2.71 -18.86 -6.90
C TRP A 104 -2.30 -18.80 -8.36
N VAL A 105 -1.85 -17.62 -8.80
CA VAL A 105 -1.18 -17.40 -10.09
C VAL A 105 0.10 -16.61 -9.88
N ASP A 106 1.05 -16.74 -10.81
CA ASP A 106 2.28 -15.96 -10.80
C ASP A 106 2.00 -14.49 -11.22
N ARG A 107 2.97 -13.61 -10.96
CA ARG A 107 2.82 -12.16 -11.07
C ARG A 107 2.49 -11.66 -12.47
N ASP A 108 2.95 -12.35 -13.51
CA ASP A 108 2.65 -12.03 -14.91
C ASP A 108 1.22 -12.38 -15.33
N ALA A 109 0.48 -13.12 -14.50
CA ALA A 109 -0.89 -13.54 -14.73
C ALA A 109 -1.88 -12.96 -13.70
N LEU A 110 -1.46 -11.95 -12.91
CA LEU A 110 -2.37 -11.26 -12.01
C LEU A 110 -3.49 -10.55 -12.79
N GLU A 111 -4.68 -10.52 -12.21
CA GLU A 111 -5.89 -9.95 -12.78
C GLU A 111 -6.65 -9.19 -11.68
N PRO A 112 -7.56 -8.25 -12.03
CA PRO A 112 -8.35 -7.50 -11.06
C PRO A 112 -9.09 -8.37 -10.03
N LYS A 113 -9.47 -9.61 -10.37
CA LYS A 113 -10.15 -10.54 -9.47
C LYS A 113 -9.33 -10.89 -8.22
N HIS A 114 -8.00 -10.90 -8.31
CA HIS A 114 -7.13 -11.18 -7.15
C HIS A 114 -7.03 -9.97 -6.19
N PHE A 115 -7.58 -8.82 -6.57
CA PHE A 115 -7.62 -7.59 -5.77
C PHE A 115 -9.04 -7.17 -5.41
N GLN A 116 -10.06 -7.97 -5.75
CA GLN A 116 -11.46 -7.60 -5.56
C GLN A 116 -11.78 -7.26 -4.09
N LYS A 117 -11.27 -8.05 -3.14
CA LYS A 117 -11.44 -7.77 -1.69
C LYS A 117 -10.81 -6.44 -1.26
N TRP A 118 -9.67 -6.04 -1.85
CA TRP A 118 -9.08 -4.71 -1.62
C TRP A 118 -9.94 -3.59 -2.21
N VAL A 119 -10.49 -3.80 -3.40
CA VAL A 119 -11.42 -2.86 -4.03
C VAL A 119 -12.66 -2.66 -3.16
N ASP A 120 -13.22 -3.74 -2.62
CA ASP A 120 -14.39 -3.69 -1.75
C ASP A 120 -14.06 -3.00 -0.43
N PHE A 121 -12.92 -3.34 0.19
CA PHE A 121 -12.40 -2.64 1.38
C PHE A 121 -12.29 -1.12 1.15
N CYS A 122 -11.72 -0.69 0.02
CA CYS A 122 -11.62 0.73 -0.33
C CYS A 122 -12.99 1.37 -0.56
N LYS A 123 -13.90 0.71 -1.28
CA LYS A 123 -15.23 1.24 -1.58
C LYS A 123 -16.07 1.45 -0.33
N GLU A 124 -16.07 0.49 0.58
CA GLU A 124 -16.79 0.59 1.86
C GLU A 124 -16.36 1.81 2.69
N ARG A 125 -15.10 2.23 2.54
CA ARG A 125 -14.47 3.33 3.29
C ARG A 125 -14.33 4.62 2.47
N GLY A 126 -14.78 4.65 1.22
CA GLY A 126 -14.62 5.79 0.33
C GLY A 126 -13.16 6.14 0.00
N LEU A 127 -12.25 5.15 0.05
CA LEU A 127 -10.83 5.33 -0.21
C LEU A 127 -10.53 5.29 -1.71
N GLY A 128 -9.61 6.14 -2.15
CA GLY A 128 -8.90 5.92 -3.42
C GLY A 128 -7.81 4.86 -3.23
N CYS A 129 -7.54 4.06 -4.26
CA CYS A 129 -6.47 3.06 -4.27
C CYS A 129 -5.44 3.38 -5.36
N ASP A 130 -4.17 3.50 -4.95
CA ASP A 130 -3.00 3.51 -5.82
C ASP A 130 -2.41 2.09 -5.90
N PHE A 131 -1.60 1.83 -6.92
CA PHE A 131 -1.10 0.48 -7.19
C PHE A 131 0.36 0.47 -7.67
N ASN A 132 1.09 -0.57 -7.30
CA ASN A 132 2.49 -0.79 -7.68
C ASN A 132 2.72 -2.25 -8.13
N PRO A 133 3.24 -2.50 -9.35
CA PRO A 133 3.80 -3.82 -9.68
C PRO A 133 5.01 -4.14 -8.78
N THR A 134 5.15 -5.40 -8.35
CA THR A 134 6.20 -5.87 -7.44
C THR A 134 7.34 -6.55 -8.21
N PHE A 135 8.46 -5.84 -8.38
CA PHE A 135 9.65 -6.31 -9.12
C PHE A 135 10.78 -6.88 -8.23
N PHE A 136 10.48 -7.29 -7.00
CA PHE A 136 11.46 -7.80 -6.03
C PHE A 136 10.90 -9.01 -5.26
N SER A 137 11.70 -9.68 -4.43
CA SER A 137 11.26 -10.86 -3.66
C SER A 137 10.57 -11.91 -4.52
N HIS A 138 11.22 -12.27 -5.63
CA HIS A 138 10.72 -13.27 -6.57
C HIS A 138 11.89 -14.05 -7.17
N PRO A 139 11.77 -15.37 -7.43
CA PRO A 139 12.84 -16.15 -8.06
C PRO A 139 13.31 -15.62 -9.41
N ARG A 140 12.44 -14.93 -10.17
CA ARG A 140 12.80 -14.30 -11.44
C ARG A 140 13.40 -12.89 -11.29
N ALA A 141 13.62 -12.40 -10.08
CA ALA A 141 14.19 -11.07 -9.85
C ALA A 141 15.72 -11.04 -9.72
N ASP A 142 16.40 -12.19 -9.88
CA ASP A 142 17.84 -12.34 -9.71
C ASP A 142 18.55 -12.58 -11.06
N PRO A 143 19.58 -11.81 -11.44
CA PRO A 143 20.08 -10.60 -10.78
C PRO A 143 19.34 -9.31 -11.15
N LEU A 144 18.46 -9.35 -12.17
CA LEU A 144 17.83 -8.18 -12.75
C LEU A 144 16.39 -8.49 -13.19
N THR A 145 15.56 -7.45 -13.32
CA THR A 145 14.16 -7.55 -13.76
C THR A 145 13.97 -7.05 -15.19
N LEU A 146 13.39 -5.86 -15.37
CA LEU A 146 13.08 -5.26 -16.69
C LEU A 146 14.34 -5.05 -17.55
N SER A 147 15.50 -4.89 -16.91
CA SER A 147 16.80 -4.72 -17.57
C SER A 147 17.61 -6.02 -17.68
N SER A 148 17.05 -7.17 -17.32
CA SER A 148 17.75 -8.46 -17.36
C SER A 148 18.28 -8.75 -18.78
N PRO A 149 19.48 -9.31 -18.97
CA PRO A 149 19.91 -9.78 -20.29
C PRO A 149 19.13 -11.02 -20.75
N ASN A 150 18.51 -11.76 -19.82
CA ASN A 150 17.66 -12.90 -20.14
C ASN A 150 16.29 -12.43 -20.67
N GLU A 151 15.95 -12.84 -21.89
CA GLU A 151 14.71 -12.42 -22.56
C GLU A 151 13.44 -12.94 -21.87
N GLU A 152 13.44 -14.17 -21.36
CA GLU A 152 12.31 -14.74 -20.65
C GLU A 152 12.05 -14.00 -19.33
N THR A 153 13.12 -13.65 -18.60
CA THR A 153 13.02 -12.82 -17.38
C THR A 153 12.46 -11.44 -17.72
N ARG A 154 12.98 -10.76 -18.74
CA ARG A 154 12.43 -9.45 -19.15
C ARG A 154 10.98 -9.55 -19.56
N LYS A 155 10.62 -10.57 -20.37
CA LYS A 155 9.26 -10.78 -20.84
C LYS A 155 8.30 -10.98 -19.67
N PHE A 156 8.65 -11.83 -18.71
CA PHE A 156 7.88 -12.03 -17.48
C PHE A 156 7.60 -10.70 -16.77
N TRP A 157 8.63 -9.87 -16.54
CA TRP A 157 8.45 -8.60 -15.85
C TRP A 157 7.72 -7.54 -16.69
N ILE A 158 7.85 -7.59 -18.03
CA ILE A 158 7.06 -6.73 -18.92
C ILE A 158 5.58 -7.08 -18.84
N GLU A 159 5.23 -8.37 -18.87
CA GLU A 159 3.84 -8.80 -18.74
C GLU A 159 3.29 -8.50 -17.33
N HIS A 160 4.08 -8.70 -16.27
CA HIS A 160 3.70 -8.26 -14.92
C HIS A 160 3.46 -6.74 -14.83
N GLY A 161 4.28 -5.92 -15.50
CA GLY A 161 4.08 -4.47 -15.52
C GLY A 161 2.86 -4.00 -16.32
N LYS A 162 2.28 -4.87 -17.17
CA LYS A 162 1.05 -4.58 -17.94
C LYS A 162 -0.22 -5.06 -17.24
N ALA A 163 -0.13 -6.18 -16.52
CA ALA A 163 -1.21 -6.80 -15.77
C ALA A 163 -1.75 -5.86 -14.68
#